data_AF-A0A5D2QSP1-F1
#
_entry.id   AF-A0A5D2QSP1-F1
#
_cell.length_a   1.000
_cell.length_b   1.000
_cell.length_c   1.000
_cell.angle_alpha   90.00
_cell.angle_beta   90.00
_cell.angle_gamma   90.00
#
_symmetry.space_group_name_H-M   'P 1'
#
loop_
_entity.id
_entity.type
_entity.pdbx_description
1 polymer ?
#
loop_
_entity_poly.entity_id
_entity_poly.type
_entity_poly.pdbx_seq_one_letter_code
_entity_poly.pdbx_strand_id
1 'polypeptide(L)'
;MQSVDESKEKKTNLKRSRSLSLHDMPVTDSPATQTLDHYDIFPVKDIVQSPLPGYVAPTSVSFSPDDSLIAYLFSPEETLSRKVFAFDLNAVKQDLFFSPPDGGLDESNISPEEKLRRERSRERGLGVTRYEWVKTISKKKTIMVPLPGGIYFQDFSGSKPVLKLPSTSSSPIIDPHLSPDGTMLAYIRDYELHVLNLLYNEQRQLTYGANGNTVTHGLAEYIAQEEMDRKTGYWWSLDGKFIAFTEVDYSEIPLFRIMHQGKSSVGPEAQEDHAYPFAGASNVKVRLGVVSTTGGPVTWMDLLCGGPNYDDE
;
A
#
# COMPACT_ATOMS: atom_id res chain seq x y z
N MET A 1 56.77 26.66 -43.31
CA MET A 1 56.31 27.95 -43.82
C MET A 1 54.80 27.97 -43.71
N GLN A 2 54.25 28.93 -42.92
CA GLN A 2 52.90 29.55 -42.95
C GLN A 2 51.65 28.62 -42.93
N SER A 3 50.51 28.92 -42.31
CA SER A 3 50.03 29.99 -41.41
C SER A 3 48.61 29.61 -40.94
N VAL A 4 48.37 29.76 -39.62
CA VAL A 4 47.22 30.29 -38.86
C VAL A 4 45.83 30.44 -39.53
N ASP A 5 44.77 29.96 -38.86
CA ASP A 5 43.63 30.81 -38.45
C ASP A 5 42.90 30.32 -37.17
N GLU A 6 42.56 31.27 -36.29
CA GLU A 6 41.94 31.13 -34.97
C GLU A 6 40.41 31.35 -35.02
N SER A 7 39.65 30.73 -34.11
CA SER A 7 38.45 31.38 -33.53
C SER A 7 38.09 30.81 -32.16
N LYS A 8 37.89 31.70 -31.18
CA LYS A 8 37.62 31.44 -29.76
C LYS A 8 36.29 32.08 -29.33
N GLU A 9 35.58 31.34 -28.48
CA GLU A 9 34.79 31.72 -27.29
C GLU A 9 33.58 32.69 -27.38
N LYS A 10 32.49 32.27 -26.72
CA LYS A 10 31.71 33.14 -25.82
C LYS A 10 30.91 32.35 -24.76
N LYS A 11 31.20 32.66 -23.48
CA LYS A 11 30.43 32.34 -22.25
C LYS A 11 29.85 33.65 -21.70
N THR A 12 28.62 33.66 -21.18
CA THR A 12 28.12 34.60 -20.14
C THR A 12 26.78 34.07 -19.59
N ASN A 13 26.70 33.47 -18.39
CA ASN A 13 26.50 34.05 -17.04
C ASN A 13 25.25 34.93 -16.83
N LEU A 14 24.24 34.36 -16.14
CA LEU A 14 23.08 35.05 -15.57
C LEU A 14 23.46 35.82 -14.29
N LYS A 15 22.95 37.05 -14.14
CA LYS A 15 22.87 37.77 -12.87
C LYS A 15 21.44 38.22 -12.62
N ARG A 16 20.95 37.90 -11.43
CA ARG A 16 19.69 38.38 -10.83
C ARG A 16 20.03 39.58 -9.95
N SER A 17 19.25 40.65 -10.01
CA SER A 17 19.25 41.68 -8.96
C SER A 17 17.87 42.28 -8.74
N ARG A 18 17.40 42.21 -7.49
CA ARG A 18 16.22 42.86 -6.91
C ARG A 18 16.46 44.37 -6.75
N SER A 19 15.42 45.19 -6.84
CA SER A 19 15.02 46.08 -5.74
C SER A 19 13.68 46.76 -6.07
N LEU A 20 12.77 46.76 -5.10
CA LEU A 20 11.50 47.48 -5.10
C LEU A 20 11.75 48.83 -4.40
N SER A 21 11.37 49.95 -5.02
CA SER A 21 11.18 51.21 -4.31
C SER A 21 9.70 51.58 -4.27
N LEU A 22 9.20 51.85 -3.07
CA LEU A 22 7.91 52.47 -2.81
C LEU A 22 7.91 53.89 -3.37
N HIS A 23 7.08 54.16 -4.37
CA HIS A 23 6.26 55.37 -4.51
C HIS A 23 5.69 55.40 -5.93
N ASP A 24 4.52 54.80 -6.07
CA ASP A 24 3.39 55.35 -6.81
C ASP A 24 2.30 54.27 -6.81
N MET A 25 1.20 54.55 -6.11
CA MET A 25 -0.03 53.79 -6.31
C MET A 25 -0.83 54.51 -7.39
N PRO A 26 -0.95 53.98 -8.61
CA PRO A 26 -1.98 54.44 -9.52
C PRO A 26 -3.33 53.83 -9.12
N VAL A 27 -4.28 54.75 -9.05
CA VAL A 27 -5.70 54.59 -8.74
C VAL A 27 -6.34 53.44 -9.52
N THR A 28 -7.14 52.64 -8.82
CA THR A 28 -8.07 51.64 -9.36
C THR A 28 -9.09 52.31 -10.26
N ASP A 29 -8.93 52.18 -11.57
CA ASP A 29 -10.05 52.04 -12.53
C ASP A 29 -9.50 51.84 -13.94
N SER A 30 -9.35 50.57 -14.33
CA SER A 30 -9.34 50.09 -15.71
C SER A 30 -9.38 48.56 -15.68
N PRO A 31 -10.37 47.88 -16.29
CA PRO A 31 -10.33 46.45 -16.48
C PRO A 31 -9.40 46.19 -17.67
N ALA A 32 -8.09 46.32 -17.44
CA ALA A 32 -7.13 45.75 -18.35
C ALA A 32 -7.27 44.23 -18.19
N THR A 33 -8.00 43.60 -19.10
CA THR A 33 -7.96 42.16 -19.33
C THR A 33 -6.50 41.80 -19.51
N GLN A 34 -5.85 41.32 -18.45
CA GLN A 34 -4.58 40.63 -18.58
C GLN A 34 -4.90 39.41 -19.43
N THR A 35 -4.53 39.48 -20.71
CA THR A 35 -4.58 38.35 -21.61
C THR A 35 -3.76 37.24 -20.97
N LEU A 36 -4.46 36.21 -20.49
CA LEU A 36 -3.89 34.98 -19.93
C LEU A 36 -3.25 34.12 -21.04
N ASP A 37 -2.57 34.74 -22.00
CA ASP A 37 -2.17 34.12 -23.27
C ASP A 37 -0.85 33.34 -23.18
N HIS A 38 -0.31 33.11 -21.99
CA HIS A 38 0.90 32.28 -21.78
C HIS A 38 0.79 31.43 -20.52
N TYR A 39 -0.29 30.65 -20.41
CA TYR A 39 -0.24 29.41 -19.64
C TYR A 39 -0.29 28.25 -20.62
N ASP A 40 0.71 27.36 -20.57
CA ASP A 40 0.61 26.04 -21.17
C ASP A 40 -0.47 25.27 -20.41
N ILE A 41 -1.74 25.44 -20.84
CA ILE A 41 -2.89 24.76 -20.24
C ILE A 41 -2.82 23.30 -20.67
N PHE A 42 -2.69 22.39 -19.70
CA PHE A 42 -2.78 20.95 -19.96
C PHE A 42 -4.12 20.63 -20.64
N PRO A 43 -4.12 19.96 -21.81
CA PRO A 43 -5.34 19.45 -22.42
C PRO A 43 -6.15 18.63 -21.41
N VAL A 44 -7.49 18.76 -21.43
CA VAL A 44 -8.36 17.95 -20.54
C VAL A 44 -8.06 16.47 -20.65
N LYS A 45 -7.77 15.98 -21.87
CA LYS A 45 -7.36 14.60 -22.12
C LYS A 45 -6.11 14.19 -21.32
N ASP A 46 -5.19 15.09 -21.01
CA ASP A 46 -3.96 14.77 -20.29
C ASP A 46 -4.20 14.80 -18.76
N ILE A 47 -5.24 15.51 -18.31
CA ILE A 47 -5.66 15.60 -16.89
C ILE A 47 -6.52 14.40 -16.48
N VAL A 48 -7.32 13.86 -17.40
CA VAL A 48 -8.26 12.75 -17.10
C VAL A 48 -7.63 11.36 -17.26
N GLN A 49 -6.38 11.28 -17.70
CA GLN A 49 -5.64 10.02 -17.84
C GLN A 49 -4.90 9.69 -16.55
N SER A 50 -4.59 8.40 -16.37
CA SER A 50 -3.81 7.90 -15.25
C SER A 50 -2.55 7.21 -15.76
N PRO A 51 -1.37 7.43 -15.15
CA PRO A 51 -1.11 8.35 -14.03
C PRO A 51 -1.25 9.83 -14.43
N LEU A 52 -1.57 10.69 -13.47
CA LEU A 52 -1.66 12.13 -13.71
C LEU A 52 -0.30 12.71 -14.11
N PRO A 53 -0.25 13.78 -14.93
CA PRO A 53 1.00 14.47 -15.24
C PRO A 53 1.78 14.83 -13.98
N GLY A 54 3.06 14.43 -13.91
CA GLY A 54 3.93 14.66 -12.76
C GLY A 54 3.77 13.70 -11.58
N TYR A 55 2.85 12.73 -11.64
CA TYR A 55 2.67 11.71 -10.59
C TYR A 55 3.48 10.43 -10.83
N VAL A 56 4.26 10.36 -11.92
CA VAL A 56 5.23 9.29 -12.16
C VAL A 56 6.51 9.58 -11.38
N ALA A 57 6.53 9.17 -10.12
CA ALA A 57 7.67 9.32 -9.22
C ALA A 57 7.90 8.05 -8.40
N PRO A 58 9.12 7.81 -7.89
CA PRO A 58 9.38 6.76 -6.92
C PRO A 58 8.46 6.86 -5.70
N THR A 59 7.81 5.76 -5.33
CA THR A 59 7.00 5.65 -4.11
C THR A 59 7.48 4.49 -3.24
N SER A 60 6.96 4.40 -2.00
CA SER A 60 7.31 3.34 -1.05
C SER A 60 8.82 3.17 -0.89
N VAL A 61 9.52 4.28 -0.72
CA VAL A 61 10.98 4.33 -0.60
C VAL A 61 11.39 3.71 0.74
N SER A 62 12.33 2.76 0.75
CA SER A 62 12.86 2.17 1.97
C SER A 62 14.31 1.70 1.83
N PHE A 63 15.04 1.73 2.94
CA PHE A 63 16.44 1.28 3.00
C PHE A 63 16.52 -0.23 3.23
N SER A 64 17.51 -0.88 2.63
CA SER A 64 17.87 -2.26 2.99
C SER A 64 18.29 -2.34 4.46
N PRO A 65 18.22 -3.52 5.12
CA PRO A 65 18.59 -3.66 6.53
C PRO A 65 20.03 -3.25 6.88
N ASP A 66 20.92 -3.21 5.88
CA ASP A 66 22.32 -2.80 6.00
C ASP A 66 22.58 -1.37 5.46
N ASP A 67 21.53 -0.60 5.16
CA ASP A 67 21.55 0.76 4.63
C ASP A 67 22.35 0.95 3.32
N SER A 68 22.65 -0.13 2.61
CA SER A 68 23.45 -0.07 1.37
C SER A 68 22.64 0.17 0.10
N LEU A 69 21.35 -0.16 0.11
CA LEU A 69 20.43 0.01 -1.00
C LEU A 69 19.21 0.84 -0.57
N ILE A 70 18.67 1.61 -1.52
CA ILE A 70 17.35 2.22 -1.41
C ILE A 70 16.43 1.52 -2.42
N ALA A 71 15.41 0.80 -1.95
CA ALA A 71 14.36 0.25 -2.81
C ALA A 71 13.18 1.21 -2.92
N TYR A 72 12.45 1.13 -4.04
CA TYR A 72 11.25 1.92 -4.28
C TYR A 72 10.42 1.31 -5.42
N LEU A 73 9.14 1.68 -5.46
CA LEU A 73 8.22 1.35 -6.55
C LEU A 73 8.30 2.42 -7.64
N PHE A 74 8.45 2.00 -8.89
CA PHE A 74 8.53 2.91 -10.02
C PHE A 74 8.07 2.25 -11.33
N SER A 75 7.59 3.08 -12.27
CA SER A 75 7.22 2.68 -13.63
C SER A 75 7.97 3.57 -14.63
N PRO A 76 9.13 3.13 -15.16
CA PRO A 76 9.86 3.86 -16.20
C PRO A 76 9.05 4.09 -17.47
N GLU A 77 8.06 3.22 -17.72
CA GLU A 77 7.16 3.30 -18.88
C GLU A 77 6.01 4.31 -18.67
N GLU A 78 6.00 5.06 -17.56
CA GLU A 78 4.97 6.05 -17.21
C GLU A 78 3.55 5.47 -17.13
N THR A 79 3.44 4.20 -16.75
CA THR A 79 2.15 3.51 -16.59
C THR A 79 1.77 3.38 -15.11
N LEU A 80 0.54 2.91 -14.85
CA LEU A 80 0.16 2.49 -13.50
C LEU A 80 0.90 1.23 -13.03
N SER A 81 1.47 0.43 -13.95
CA SER A 81 2.16 -0.81 -13.62
C SER A 81 3.56 -0.53 -13.09
N ARG A 82 3.73 -0.73 -11.78
CA ARG A 82 4.99 -0.48 -11.06
C ARG A 82 5.79 -1.77 -10.87
N LYS A 83 7.11 -1.61 -10.81
CA LYS A 83 8.09 -2.65 -10.46
C LYS A 83 8.92 -2.17 -9.26
N VAL A 84 9.66 -3.07 -8.63
CA VAL A 84 10.62 -2.67 -7.58
C VAL A 84 11.96 -2.40 -8.22
N PHE A 85 12.49 -1.20 -8.02
CA PHE A 85 13.85 -0.84 -8.35
C PHE A 85 14.65 -0.68 -7.06
N ALA A 86 15.97 -0.86 -7.16
CA ALA A 86 16.89 -0.54 -6.09
C ALA A 86 18.00 0.36 -6.61
N PHE A 87 18.38 1.34 -5.78
CA PHE A 87 19.50 2.22 -6.00
C PHE A 87 20.63 1.83 -5.04
N ASP A 88 21.77 1.43 -5.58
CA ASP A 88 22.98 1.15 -4.81
C ASP A 88 23.71 2.46 -4.49
N LEU A 89 23.85 2.74 -3.20
CA LEU A 89 24.44 3.99 -2.72
C LEU A 89 25.96 4.07 -2.95
N ASN A 90 26.64 2.93 -3.02
CA ASN A 90 28.09 2.88 -3.23
C ASN A 90 28.42 2.93 -4.72
N ALA A 91 27.70 2.16 -5.54
CA ALA A 91 27.92 2.11 -6.98
C ALA A 91 27.26 3.28 -7.72
N VAL A 92 26.36 4.03 -7.06
CA VAL A 92 25.57 5.13 -7.64
C VAL A 92 24.83 4.65 -8.89
N LYS A 93 24.16 3.50 -8.76
CA LYS A 93 23.51 2.81 -9.88
C LYS A 93 22.13 2.32 -9.48
N GLN A 94 21.17 2.51 -10.38
CA GLN A 94 19.84 1.92 -10.28
C GLN A 94 19.80 0.60 -11.05
N ASP A 95 19.19 -0.42 -10.44
CA ASP A 95 18.91 -1.71 -11.06
C ASP A 95 17.46 -2.14 -10.82
N LEU A 96 16.90 -2.88 -11.77
CA LEU A 96 15.62 -3.55 -11.58
C LEU A 96 15.81 -4.65 -10.52
N PHE A 97 15.07 -4.55 -9.42
CA PHE A 97 15.14 -5.54 -8.35
C PHE A 97 14.09 -6.63 -8.57
N PHE A 98 12.82 -6.26 -8.73
CA PHE A 98 11.74 -7.21 -8.92
C PHE A 98 10.78 -6.77 -10.03
N SER A 99 10.48 -7.71 -10.92
CA SER A 99 9.38 -7.60 -11.88
C SER A 99 8.43 -8.78 -11.66
N PRO A 100 7.11 -8.55 -11.62
CA PRO A 100 6.13 -9.63 -11.52
C PRO A 100 6.30 -10.66 -12.65
N PRO A 101 6.34 -11.97 -12.35
CA PRO A 101 6.51 -13.01 -13.37
C PRO A 101 5.41 -13.03 -14.43
N ASP A 102 4.16 -12.82 -14.01
CA ASP A 102 2.96 -12.88 -14.85
C ASP A 102 2.38 -11.49 -15.16
N GLY A 103 3.21 -10.45 -15.14
CA GLY A 103 2.77 -9.04 -15.34
C GLY A 103 2.23 -8.37 -14.07
N GLY A 104 1.86 -9.14 -13.05
CA GLY A 104 1.55 -8.67 -11.70
C GLY A 104 0.07 -8.37 -11.52
N LEU A 105 -0.23 -7.31 -10.76
CA LEU A 105 -1.60 -6.90 -10.49
C LEU A 105 -2.27 -6.32 -11.74
N ASP A 106 -3.44 -6.84 -12.09
CA ASP A 106 -4.37 -6.30 -13.08
C ASP A 106 -5.79 -6.21 -12.47
N GLU A 107 -6.71 -5.50 -13.11
CA GLU A 107 -8.08 -5.35 -12.54
C GLU A 107 -8.89 -6.66 -12.52
N SER A 108 -8.51 -7.65 -13.34
CA SER A 108 -9.23 -8.91 -13.52
C SER A 108 -8.78 -10.03 -12.58
N ASN A 109 -7.61 -9.89 -11.96
CA ASN A 109 -6.96 -10.93 -11.16
C ASN A 109 -7.00 -10.66 -9.64
N ILE A 110 -7.76 -9.67 -9.18
CA ILE A 110 -7.86 -9.26 -7.78
C ILE A 110 -9.15 -9.83 -7.13
N SER A 111 -9.06 -10.33 -5.89
CA SER A 111 -10.25 -10.78 -5.14
C SER A 111 -11.12 -9.60 -4.70
N PRO A 112 -12.44 -9.80 -4.46
CA PRO A 112 -13.32 -8.73 -3.99
C PRO A 112 -12.81 -8.01 -2.74
N GLU A 113 -12.30 -8.75 -1.76
CA GLU A 113 -11.81 -8.21 -0.49
C GLU A 113 -10.55 -7.34 -0.68
N GLU A 114 -9.61 -7.79 -1.51
CA GLU A 114 -8.41 -7.02 -1.84
C GLU A 114 -8.74 -5.80 -2.70
N LYS A 115 -9.72 -5.92 -3.60
CA LYS A 115 -10.21 -4.78 -4.39
C LYS A 115 -10.79 -3.70 -3.48
N LEU A 116 -11.65 -4.08 -2.53
CA LEU A 116 -12.21 -3.15 -1.55
C LEU A 116 -11.10 -2.50 -0.72
N ARG A 117 -10.19 -3.28 -0.14
CA ARG A 117 -9.04 -2.77 0.65
C ARG A 117 -8.24 -1.73 -0.13
N ARG A 118 -8.02 -1.96 -1.43
CA ARG A 118 -7.30 -1.03 -2.30
C ARG A 118 -8.04 0.27 -2.52
N GLU A 119 -9.33 0.19 -2.80
CA GLU A 119 -10.19 1.35 -2.93
C GLU A 119 -10.08 2.23 -1.67
N ARG A 120 -10.15 1.61 -0.48
CA ARG A 120 -9.98 2.29 0.82
C ARG A 120 -8.60 2.91 0.99
N SER A 121 -7.56 2.20 0.58
CA SER A 121 -6.18 2.69 0.63
C SER A 121 -5.83 3.70 -0.47
N ARG A 122 -6.75 3.96 -1.41
CA ARG A 122 -6.57 4.80 -2.61
C ARG A 122 -5.40 4.34 -3.49
N GLU A 123 -5.07 3.05 -3.46
CA GLU A 123 -3.98 2.47 -4.25
C GLU A 123 -4.48 2.11 -5.65
N ARG A 124 -4.21 3.01 -6.60
CA ARG A 124 -4.52 2.82 -8.03
C ARG A 124 -3.36 2.17 -8.82
N GLY A 125 -2.22 1.93 -8.18
CA GLY A 125 -1.07 1.29 -8.82
C GLY A 125 -1.36 -0.17 -9.21
N LEU A 126 -0.94 -0.53 -10.42
CA LEU A 126 -0.91 -1.91 -10.93
C LEU A 126 0.50 -2.48 -10.78
N GLY A 127 0.71 -3.74 -11.16
CA GLY A 127 2.02 -4.40 -11.05
C GLY A 127 2.37 -4.75 -9.60
N VAL A 128 3.34 -4.07 -8.99
CA VAL A 128 3.71 -4.20 -7.57
C VAL A 128 3.19 -3.00 -6.78
N THR A 129 2.35 -3.25 -5.78
CA THR A 129 1.80 -2.20 -4.91
C THR A 129 2.54 -2.05 -3.59
N ARG A 130 3.20 -3.10 -3.12
CA ARG A 130 3.92 -3.13 -1.85
C ARG A 130 5.07 -4.13 -1.90
N TYR A 131 6.08 -3.90 -1.08
CA TYR A 131 7.11 -4.87 -0.77
C TYR A 131 7.59 -4.65 0.68
N GLU A 132 8.24 -5.65 1.26
CA GLU A 132 8.93 -5.52 2.55
C GLU A 132 10.34 -6.11 2.46
N TRP A 133 11.28 -5.50 3.17
CA TRP A 133 12.60 -6.08 3.37
C TRP A 133 12.56 -7.22 4.39
N VAL A 134 13.24 -8.32 4.09
CA VAL A 134 13.45 -9.41 5.04
C VAL A 134 14.57 -9.01 6.00
N LYS A 135 14.22 -8.70 7.26
CA LYS A 135 15.12 -8.21 8.31
C LYS A 135 15.89 -9.33 9.04
N THR A 136 16.35 -10.33 8.29
CA THR A 136 17.13 -11.44 8.86
C THR A 136 18.59 -11.03 9.09
N ILE A 137 19.30 -11.74 9.98
CA ILE A 137 20.75 -11.60 10.21
C ILE A 137 21.56 -12.01 8.96
N SER A 138 20.94 -12.67 7.99
CA SER A 138 21.59 -13.00 6.72
C SER A 138 22.07 -11.75 5.99
N LYS A 139 23.25 -11.81 5.38
CA LYS A 139 23.78 -10.76 4.48
C LYS A 139 23.00 -10.62 3.17
N LYS A 140 22.01 -11.49 2.93
CA LYS A 140 21.20 -11.47 1.71
C LYS A 140 20.20 -10.33 1.76
N LYS A 141 20.14 -9.57 0.68
CA LYS A 141 19.25 -8.41 0.53
C LYS A 141 18.00 -8.91 -0.17
N THR A 142 17.07 -9.42 0.62
CA THR A 142 15.85 -10.06 0.11
C THR A 142 14.65 -9.18 0.38
N ILE A 143 13.76 -9.09 -0.61
CA ILE A 143 12.43 -8.50 -0.43
C ILE A 143 11.35 -9.57 -0.56
N MET A 144 10.25 -9.35 0.16
CA MET A 144 8.98 -10.05 0.02
C MET A 144 8.01 -9.15 -0.76
N VAL A 145 7.34 -9.71 -1.77
CA VAL A 145 6.42 -8.99 -2.65
C VAL A 145 5.08 -9.76 -2.70
N PRO A 146 4.00 -9.20 -2.14
CA PRO A 146 2.66 -9.77 -2.28
C PRO A 146 2.06 -9.43 -3.66
N LEU A 147 1.58 -10.47 -4.35
CA LEU A 147 0.85 -10.39 -5.62
C LEU A 147 -0.42 -11.27 -5.52
N PRO A 148 -1.41 -11.15 -6.42
CA PRO A 148 -2.63 -11.95 -6.38
C PRO A 148 -2.39 -13.45 -6.46
N GLY A 149 -1.40 -13.85 -7.25
CA GLY A 149 -0.97 -15.25 -7.38
C GLY A 149 -0.23 -15.78 -6.14
N GLY A 150 0.16 -14.91 -5.21
CA GLY A 150 0.78 -15.30 -3.95
C GLY A 150 1.94 -14.41 -3.52
N ILE A 151 2.71 -14.92 -2.56
CA ILE A 151 3.79 -14.20 -1.91
C ILE A 151 5.13 -14.63 -2.51
N TYR A 152 5.82 -13.68 -3.14
CA TYR A 152 7.10 -13.89 -3.78
C TYR A 152 8.24 -13.36 -2.93
N PHE A 153 9.39 -13.99 -3.01
CA PHE A 153 10.65 -13.52 -2.42
C PHE A 153 11.72 -13.42 -3.50
N GLN A 154 12.55 -12.39 -3.44
CA GLN A 154 13.68 -12.24 -4.36
C GLN A 154 14.89 -11.62 -3.65
N ASP A 155 16.05 -12.27 -3.79
CA ASP A 155 17.36 -11.74 -3.37
C ASP A 155 17.94 -10.85 -4.47
N PHE A 156 18.46 -9.69 -4.08
CA PHE A 156 19.03 -8.67 -4.95
C PHE A 156 20.21 -9.19 -5.77
N SER A 157 20.94 -10.20 -5.28
CA SER A 157 22.10 -10.77 -5.96
C SER A 157 21.78 -11.58 -7.23
N GLY A 158 20.64 -11.33 -7.88
CA GLY A 158 20.27 -11.91 -9.17
C GLY A 158 19.50 -13.23 -9.11
N SER A 159 18.92 -13.58 -7.97
CA SER A 159 18.01 -14.73 -7.91
C SER A 159 16.69 -14.42 -8.64
N LYS A 160 16.09 -15.42 -9.30
CA LYS A 160 14.72 -15.27 -9.83
C LYS A 160 13.72 -15.16 -8.67
N PRO A 161 12.58 -14.48 -8.86
CA PRO A 161 11.47 -14.52 -7.91
C PRO A 161 11.09 -15.96 -7.54
N VAL A 162 10.97 -16.23 -6.25
CA VAL A 162 10.53 -17.52 -5.71
C VAL A 162 9.15 -17.35 -5.09
N LEU A 163 8.15 -18.06 -5.61
CA LEU A 163 6.83 -18.15 -4.99
C LEU A 163 6.94 -18.99 -3.71
N LYS A 164 6.72 -18.36 -2.56
CA LYS A 164 6.76 -19.01 -1.24
C LYS A 164 5.41 -19.48 -0.76
N LEU A 165 4.36 -18.71 -1.05
CA LEU A 165 3.01 -19.03 -0.60
C LEU A 165 2.02 -18.71 -1.73
N PRO A 166 1.43 -19.72 -2.40
CA PRO A 166 0.46 -19.49 -3.47
C PRO A 166 -0.85 -18.93 -2.92
N SER A 167 -1.52 -18.12 -3.74
CA SER A 167 -2.83 -17.53 -3.49
C SER A 167 -3.74 -17.78 -4.69
N THR A 168 -5.03 -18.02 -4.43
CA THR A 168 -6.05 -18.20 -5.47
C THR A 168 -7.22 -17.27 -5.22
N SER A 169 -8.06 -17.04 -6.22
CA SER A 169 -9.28 -16.23 -6.06
C SER A 169 -10.25 -16.79 -5.01
N SER A 170 -10.25 -18.12 -4.81
CA SER A 170 -11.11 -18.81 -3.84
C SER A 170 -10.55 -18.81 -2.41
N SER A 171 -9.25 -18.55 -2.24
CA SER A 171 -8.59 -18.49 -0.93
C SER A 171 -7.44 -17.48 -1.01
N PRO A 172 -7.78 -16.19 -1.13
CA PRO A 172 -6.80 -15.14 -1.31
C PRO A 172 -5.97 -14.94 -0.04
N ILE A 173 -4.71 -14.52 -0.23
CA ILE A 173 -3.87 -14.05 0.88
C ILE A 173 -4.08 -12.55 1.02
N ILE A 174 -4.49 -12.12 2.20
CA ILE A 174 -4.79 -10.73 2.50
C ILE A 174 -3.82 -10.21 3.57
N ASP A 175 -3.40 -8.96 3.39
CA ASP A 175 -2.57 -8.19 4.32
C ASP A 175 -1.36 -8.97 4.90
N PRO A 176 -0.47 -9.54 4.07
CA PRO A 176 0.68 -10.29 4.55
C PRO A 176 1.78 -9.37 5.12
N HIS A 177 2.29 -9.68 6.32
CA HIS A 177 3.36 -8.94 6.99
C HIS A 177 4.45 -9.85 7.55
N LEU A 178 5.71 -9.49 7.32
CA LEU A 178 6.84 -10.20 7.93
C LEU A 178 6.90 -9.90 9.44
N SER A 179 7.29 -10.93 10.20
CA SER A 179 7.73 -10.78 11.59
C SER A 179 8.94 -9.84 11.69
N PRO A 180 9.18 -9.20 12.86
CA PRO A 180 10.27 -8.24 13.02
C PRO A 180 11.67 -8.77 12.66
N ASP A 181 11.92 -10.07 12.85
CA ASP A 181 13.19 -10.75 12.51
C ASP A 181 13.20 -11.37 11.09
N GLY A 182 12.09 -11.25 10.37
CA GLY A 182 11.92 -11.76 9.01
C GLY A 182 11.87 -13.30 8.89
N THR A 183 11.71 -14.04 9.99
CA THR A 183 11.71 -15.52 9.98
C THR A 183 10.33 -16.13 9.77
N MET A 184 9.29 -15.36 10.01
CA MET A 184 7.89 -15.74 9.84
C MET A 184 7.12 -14.70 9.03
N LEU A 185 6.03 -15.15 8.41
CA LEU A 185 5.07 -14.34 7.65
C LEU A 185 3.68 -14.55 8.24
N ALA A 186 3.02 -13.48 8.70
CA ALA A 186 1.63 -13.51 9.09
C ALA A 186 0.78 -13.04 7.92
N TYR A 187 -0.43 -13.55 7.83
CA TYR A 187 -1.36 -13.19 6.77
C TYR A 187 -2.77 -13.62 7.15
N ILE A 188 -3.76 -13.03 6.49
CA ILE A 188 -5.15 -13.46 6.59
C ILE A 188 -5.48 -14.34 5.38
N ARG A 189 -6.15 -15.46 5.64
CA ARG A 189 -6.72 -16.35 4.63
C ARG A 189 -8.03 -16.90 5.19
N ASP A 190 -9.06 -16.96 4.35
CA ASP A 190 -10.39 -17.44 4.74
C ASP A 190 -10.92 -16.75 6.02
N TYR A 191 -10.62 -15.44 6.16
CA TYR A 191 -10.99 -14.57 7.30
C TYR A 191 -10.32 -14.92 8.64
N GLU A 192 -9.32 -15.80 8.61
CA GLU A 192 -8.57 -16.26 9.77
C GLU A 192 -7.12 -15.79 9.72
N LEU A 193 -6.51 -15.61 10.89
CA LEU A 193 -5.10 -15.29 11.04
C LEU A 193 -4.26 -16.57 10.89
N HIS A 194 -3.29 -16.53 10.01
CA HIS A 194 -2.31 -17.58 9.78
C HIS A 194 -0.88 -17.06 9.93
N VAL A 195 0.03 -17.99 10.20
CA VAL A 195 1.48 -17.77 10.18
C VAL A 195 2.17 -18.85 9.36
N LEU A 196 3.12 -18.44 8.52
CA LEU A 196 4.06 -19.31 7.83
C LEU A 196 5.45 -19.10 8.44
N ASN A 197 6.04 -20.16 8.98
CA ASN A 197 7.45 -20.18 9.34
C ASN A 197 8.30 -20.34 8.08
N LEU A 198 9.12 -19.34 7.75
CA LEU A 198 9.90 -19.31 6.51
C LEU A 198 11.17 -20.18 6.57
N LEU A 199 11.62 -20.56 7.77
CA LEU A 199 12.78 -21.44 7.96
C LEU A 199 12.43 -22.91 7.68
N TYR A 200 11.28 -23.37 8.17
CA TYR A 200 10.83 -24.76 8.06
C TYR A 200 9.73 -24.96 7.01
N ASN A 201 9.23 -23.88 6.42
CA ASN A 201 8.12 -23.88 5.46
C ASN A 201 6.83 -24.50 6.04
N GLU A 202 6.56 -24.23 7.32
CA GLU A 202 5.40 -24.75 8.04
C GLU A 202 4.32 -23.66 8.18
N GLN A 203 3.10 -23.96 7.72
CA GLN A 203 1.94 -23.09 7.88
C GLN A 203 1.13 -23.49 9.10
N ARG A 204 0.58 -22.50 9.81
CA ARG A 204 -0.28 -22.69 10.97
C ARG A 204 -1.41 -21.67 10.96
N GLN A 205 -2.63 -22.14 11.16
CA GLN A 205 -3.77 -21.30 11.48
C GLN A 205 -3.75 -20.99 12.98
N LEU A 206 -3.94 -19.73 13.34
CA LEU A 206 -3.88 -19.26 14.74
C LEU A 206 -5.25 -18.97 15.34
N THR A 207 -6.23 -18.60 14.51
CA THR A 207 -7.60 -18.28 14.93
C THR A 207 -8.60 -19.19 14.23
N TYR A 208 -9.78 -19.35 14.83
CA TYR A 208 -10.82 -20.24 14.35
C TYR A 208 -12.20 -19.64 14.63
N GLY A 209 -13.18 -19.95 13.78
CA GLY A 209 -14.59 -19.56 13.96
C GLY A 209 -15.00 -18.30 13.20
N ALA A 210 -14.12 -17.74 12.37
CA ALA A 210 -14.49 -16.70 11.43
C ALA A 210 -15.55 -17.21 10.44
N ASN A 211 -16.43 -16.29 10.07
CA ASN A 211 -17.42 -16.47 9.02
C ASN A 211 -17.42 -15.15 8.26
N GLY A 212 -16.91 -15.13 7.03
CA GLY A 212 -16.67 -13.89 6.28
C GLY A 212 -17.84 -12.92 6.18
N ASN A 213 -19.07 -13.40 6.39
CA ASN A 213 -20.26 -12.56 6.40
C ASN A 213 -20.52 -11.85 7.74
N THR A 214 -19.97 -12.36 8.84
CA THR A 214 -20.25 -11.88 10.20
C THR A 214 -19.01 -11.62 11.03
N VAL A 215 -18.05 -12.55 11.08
CA VAL A 215 -16.88 -12.44 11.97
C VAL A 215 -15.59 -12.62 11.19
N THR A 216 -14.63 -11.73 11.41
CA THR A 216 -13.29 -11.80 10.82
C THR A 216 -12.22 -11.64 11.89
N HIS A 217 -11.08 -12.30 11.71
CA HIS A 217 -9.91 -12.16 12.57
C HIS A 217 -8.76 -11.49 11.83
N GLY A 218 -8.19 -10.46 12.45
CA GLY A 218 -6.99 -9.78 11.94
C GLY A 218 -7.23 -8.83 10.76
N LEU A 219 -8.47 -8.62 10.33
CA LEU A 219 -8.82 -7.58 9.36
C LEU A 219 -9.34 -6.33 10.06
N ALA A 220 -9.03 -5.16 9.51
CA ALA A 220 -9.65 -3.91 9.93
C ALA A 220 -11.05 -3.77 9.35
N GLU A 221 -11.98 -3.20 10.11
CA GLU A 221 -13.33 -2.88 9.66
C GLU A 221 -13.39 -1.67 8.72
N TYR A 222 -14.55 -1.49 8.07
CA TYR A 222 -14.79 -0.40 7.13
C TYR A 222 -14.38 0.97 7.68
N ILE A 223 -14.93 1.37 8.84
CA ILE A 223 -14.63 2.68 9.45
C ILE A 223 -13.14 2.79 9.80
N ALA A 224 -12.52 1.73 10.30
CA ALA A 224 -11.10 1.77 10.60
C ALA A 224 -10.24 2.05 9.36
N GLN A 225 -10.58 1.42 8.24
CA GLN A 225 -9.85 1.60 6.99
C GLN A 225 -10.08 2.98 6.36
N GLU A 226 -11.33 3.48 6.37
CA GLU A 226 -11.70 4.75 5.70
C GLU A 226 -11.46 5.98 6.57
N GLU A 227 -11.82 5.92 7.85
CA GLU A 227 -11.96 7.10 8.72
C GLU A 227 -10.89 7.17 9.82
N MET A 228 -10.20 6.06 10.12
CA MET A 228 -9.18 6.01 11.18
C MET A 228 -7.75 5.77 10.67
N ASP A 229 -7.55 5.66 9.35
CA ASP A 229 -6.27 5.30 8.70
C ASP A 229 -5.64 4.00 9.23
N ARG A 230 -6.47 3.08 9.77
CA ARG A 230 -6.04 1.78 10.28
C ARG A 230 -6.36 0.70 9.25
N LYS A 231 -5.34 0.34 8.46
CA LYS A 231 -5.47 -0.58 7.31
C LYS A 231 -5.25 -2.06 7.65
N THR A 232 -4.84 -2.36 8.87
CA THR A 232 -4.59 -3.72 9.37
C THR A 232 -5.36 -3.98 10.66
N GLY A 233 -5.69 -5.25 10.92
CA GLY A 233 -6.32 -5.71 12.15
C GLY A 233 -5.39 -6.59 13.00
N TYR A 234 -4.11 -6.72 12.68
CA TYR A 234 -3.18 -7.50 13.50
C TYR A 234 -1.78 -6.89 13.57
N TRP A 235 -1.05 -7.20 14.66
CA TRP A 235 0.26 -6.63 14.96
C TRP A 235 1.17 -7.66 15.61
N TRP A 236 2.37 -7.82 15.02
CA TRP A 236 3.43 -8.59 15.62
C TRP A 236 3.92 -7.96 16.93
N SER A 237 4.12 -8.80 17.95
CA SER A 237 5.00 -8.46 19.06
C SER A 237 6.43 -8.20 18.56
N LEU A 238 7.17 -7.33 19.25
CA LEU A 238 8.53 -6.95 18.85
C LEU A 238 9.51 -8.13 18.84
N ASP A 239 9.27 -9.14 19.66
CA ASP A 239 10.08 -10.36 19.72
C ASP A 239 9.56 -11.49 18.81
N GLY A 240 8.49 -11.24 18.05
CA GLY A 240 7.93 -12.18 17.07
C GLY A 240 7.24 -13.42 17.67
N LYS A 241 7.01 -13.48 18.99
CA LYS A 241 6.42 -14.66 19.63
C LYS A 241 4.90 -14.64 19.69
N PHE A 242 4.31 -13.45 19.66
CA PHE A 242 2.88 -13.23 19.76
C PHE A 242 2.38 -12.32 18.63
N ILE A 243 1.11 -12.47 18.30
CA ILE A 243 0.37 -11.54 17.44
C ILE A 243 -0.86 -11.07 18.20
N ALA A 244 -1.00 -9.76 18.34
CA ALA A 244 -2.25 -9.13 18.74
C ALA A 244 -3.14 -8.99 17.50
N PHE A 245 -4.43 -9.27 17.60
CA PHE A 245 -5.37 -9.17 16.48
C PHE A 245 -6.75 -8.73 16.94
N THR A 246 -7.47 -8.01 16.08
CA THR A 246 -8.88 -7.70 16.27
C THR A 246 -9.75 -8.84 15.76
N GLU A 247 -10.70 -9.28 16.56
CA GLU A 247 -11.91 -9.91 16.05
C GLU A 247 -12.94 -8.82 15.82
N VAL A 248 -13.52 -8.82 14.62
CA VAL A 248 -14.55 -7.87 14.21
C VAL A 248 -15.83 -8.63 13.91
N ASP A 249 -16.91 -8.28 14.58
CA ASP A 249 -18.26 -8.83 14.39
C ASP A 249 -19.20 -7.78 13.76
N TYR A 250 -19.65 -8.10 12.55
CA TYR A 250 -20.55 -7.36 11.68
C TYR A 250 -22.02 -7.79 11.80
N SER A 251 -22.35 -8.76 12.64
CA SER A 251 -23.70 -9.36 12.72
C SER A 251 -24.83 -8.35 12.98
N GLU A 252 -24.54 -7.22 13.62
CA GLU A 252 -25.51 -6.15 13.92
C GLU A 252 -25.49 -5.00 12.89
N ILE A 253 -24.66 -5.09 11.86
CA ILE A 253 -24.54 -4.05 10.84
C ILE A 253 -25.46 -4.36 9.66
N PRO A 254 -26.41 -3.47 9.33
CA PRO A 254 -27.25 -3.64 8.16
C PRO A 254 -26.42 -3.71 6.88
N LEU A 255 -26.82 -4.62 5.98
CA LEU A 255 -26.27 -4.65 4.63
C LEU A 255 -26.83 -3.49 3.81
N PHE A 256 -25.91 -2.70 3.25
CA PHE A 256 -26.20 -1.68 2.27
C PHE A 256 -25.81 -2.16 0.88
N ARG A 257 -26.79 -2.18 -0.03
CA ARG A 257 -26.60 -2.65 -1.39
C ARG A 257 -26.17 -1.53 -2.32
N ILE A 258 -25.04 -1.71 -2.99
CA ILE A 258 -24.55 -0.83 -4.05
C ILE A 258 -24.80 -1.51 -5.40
N MET A 259 -25.31 -0.76 -6.37
CA MET A 259 -25.58 -1.25 -7.71
C MET A 259 -24.44 -0.87 -8.66
N HIS A 260 -23.88 -1.84 -9.38
CA HIS A 260 -22.91 -1.58 -10.44
C HIS A 260 -23.61 -1.06 -11.69
N GLN A 261 -23.56 0.25 -11.91
CA GLN A 261 -24.12 0.88 -13.10
C GLN A 261 -23.16 0.77 -14.31
N GLY A 262 -23.72 0.62 -15.52
CA GLY A 262 -22.93 0.68 -16.76
C GLY A 262 -22.28 -0.63 -17.22
N LYS A 263 -22.60 -1.77 -16.60
CA LYS A 263 -22.22 -3.11 -17.09
C LYS A 263 -23.37 -3.75 -17.87
N SER A 264 -23.04 -4.61 -18.83
CA SER A 264 -24.02 -5.39 -19.61
C SER A 264 -24.60 -6.58 -18.83
N SER A 265 -23.97 -6.97 -17.72
CA SER A 265 -24.43 -8.03 -16.82
C SER A 265 -25.62 -7.57 -15.97
N VAL A 266 -26.61 -8.45 -15.81
CA VAL A 266 -27.78 -8.26 -14.95
C VAL A 266 -27.81 -9.32 -13.84
N GLY A 267 -28.52 -9.06 -12.75
CA GLY A 267 -28.67 -10.01 -11.63
C GLY A 267 -27.63 -9.83 -10.52
N PRO A 268 -27.31 -10.88 -9.74
CA PRO A 268 -26.43 -10.78 -8.56
C PRO A 268 -25.05 -10.17 -8.85
N GLU A 269 -24.49 -10.41 -10.03
CA GLU A 269 -23.19 -9.86 -10.46
C GLU A 269 -23.20 -8.33 -10.72
N ALA A 270 -24.39 -7.73 -10.74
CA ALA A 270 -24.59 -6.29 -10.93
C ALA A 270 -24.81 -5.53 -9.61
N GLN A 271 -24.64 -6.20 -8.46
CA GLN A 271 -24.83 -5.61 -7.14
C GLN A 271 -23.79 -6.15 -6.16
N GLU A 272 -23.50 -5.36 -5.13
CA GLU A 272 -22.61 -5.73 -4.03
C GLU A 272 -23.23 -5.30 -2.70
N ASP A 273 -23.15 -6.16 -1.69
CA ASP A 273 -23.68 -5.89 -0.35
C ASP A 273 -22.53 -5.60 0.61
N HIS A 274 -22.63 -4.49 1.35
CA HIS A 274 -21.61 -4.03 2.28
C HIS A 274 -22.20 -3.80 3.66
N ALA A 275 -21.53 -4.26 4.70
CA ALA A 275 -21.86 -3.88 6.07
C ALA A 275 -21.48 -2.41 6.30
N TYR A 276 -22.46 -1.50 6.16
CA TYR A 276 -22.24 -0.06 6.17
C TYR A 276 -22.87 0.60 7.42
N PRO A 277 -22.07 1.04 8.39
CA PRO A 277 -22.55 1.75 9.58
C PRO A 277 -22.89 3.21 9.26
N PHE A 278 -24.18 3.52 9.15
CA PHE A 278 -24.65 4.90 8.96
C PHE A 278 -24.44 5.75 10.21
N ALA A 279 -24.34 7.07 10.02
CA ALA A 279 -24.24 8.02 11.13
C ALA A 279 -25.40 7.85 12.13
N GLY A 280 -25.06 7.67 13.41
CA GLY A 280 -26.03 7.44 14.49
C GLY A 280 -26.51 5.98 14.63
N ALA A 281 -26.11 5.07 13.74
CA ALA A 281 -26.35 3.64 13.88
C ALA A 281 -25.22 2.95 14.67
N SER A 282 -25.43 1.67 15.01
CA SER A 282 -24.42 0.84 15.68
C SER A 282 -23.17 0.66 14.82
N ASN A 283 -22.01 0.61 15.49
CA ASN A 283 -20.74 0.18 14.89
C ASN A 283 -20.54 -1.32 15.10
N VAL A 284 -19.57 -1.88 14.35
CA VAL A 284 -19.14 -3.27 14.55
C VAL A 284 -18.65 -3.48 15.98
N LYS A 285 -18.86 -4.68 16.51
CA LYS A 285 -18.24 -5.06 17.78
C LYS A 285 -16.80 -5.48 17.51
N VAL A 286 -15.87 -4.95 18.29
CA VAL A 286 -14.45 -5.26 18.17
C VAL A 286 -13.93 -5.72 19.51
N ARG A 287 -13.19 -6.84 19.52
CA ARG A 287 -12.39 -7.27 20.67
C ARG A 287 -10.95 -7.55 20.26
N LEU A 288 -10.03 -7.33 21.19
CA LEU A 288 -8.60 -7.52 20.97
C LEU A 288 -8.14 -8.84 21.60
N GLY A 289 -7.58 -9.73 20.79
CA GLY A 289 -6.98 -10.99 21.23
C GLY A 289 -5.47 -10.98 21.05
N VAL A 290 -4.77 -11.77 21.85
CA VAL A 290 -3.34 -12.07 21.68
C VAL A 290 -3.17 -13.58 21.59
N VAL A 291 -2.47 -14.04 20.56
CA VAL A 291 -2.20 -15.46 20.31
C VAL A 291 -0.71 -15.69 20.09
N SER A 292 -0.20 -16.83 20.58
CA SER A 292 1.17 -17.26 20.28
C SER A 292 1.30 -17.61 18.80
N THR A 293 2.46 -17.32 18.22
CA THR A 293 2.77 -17.67 16.82
C THR A 293 2.95 -19.17 16.64
N THR A 294 3.15 -19.89 17.75
CA THR A 294 3.08 -21.35 17.81
C THR A 294 1.64 -21.87 18.00
N GLY A 295 0.62 -21.04 17.89
CA GLY A 295 -0.76 -21.42 18.19
C GLY A 295 -1.00 -21.65 19.69
N GLY A 296 -2.22 -22.06 20.02
CA GLY A 296 -2.70 -22.19 21.40
C GLY A 296 -3.92 -21.32 21.66
N PRO A 297 -4.38 -21.23 22.92
CA PRO A 297 -5.55 -20.43 23.26
C PRO A 297 -5.29 -18.93 23.05
N VAL A 298 -6.31 -18.22 22.59
CA VAL A 298 -6.31 -16.76 22.51
C VAL A 298 -6.51 -16.19 23.91
N THR A 299 -5.67 -15.22 24.28
CA THR A 299 -5.89 -14.39 25.47
C THR A 299 -6.64 -13.13 25.03
N TRP A 300 -7.89 -12.97 25.48
CA TRP A 300 -8.68 -11.78 25.19
C TRP A 300 -8.33 -10.66 26.16
N MET A 301 -8.14 -9.45 25.62
CA MET A 301 -7.80 -8.28 26.40
C MET A 301 -9.06 -7.60 26.92
N ASP A 302 -9.00 -7.10 28.16
CA ASP A 302 -10.00 -6.16 28.66
C ASP A 302 -9.64 -4.76 28.15
N LEU A 303 -10.55 -4.18 27.36
CA LEU A 303 -10.39 -2.85 26.76
C LEU A 303 -11.03 -1.75 27.61
N LEU A 304 -11.66 -2.09 28.74
CA LEU A 304 -12.20 -1.12 29.69
C LEU A 304 -11.06 -0.51 30.51
N CYS A 305 -10.43 0.51 29.94
CA CYS A 305 -9.51 1.37 30.68
C CYS A 305 -10.31 2.24 31.67
N GLY A 306 -10.38 1.86 32.95
CA GLY A 306 -10.97 2.69 34.01
C GLY A 306 -11.77 2.00 35.11
N GLY A 307 -12.00 0.69 35.02
CA GLY A 307 -12.93 -0.02 35.93
C GLY A 307 -14.39 0.24 35.57
N PRO A 308 -15.35 -0.48 36.18
CA PRO A 308 -16.77 -0.19 35.95
C PRO A 308 -17.04 1.25 36.39
N ASN A 309 -17.66 2.04 35.52
CA ASN A 309 -18.24 3.31 35.93
C ASN A 309 -19.15 3.04 37.14
N TYR A 310 -18.73 3.50 38.30
CA TYR A 310 -19.65 3.82 39.38
C TYR A 310 -20.36 5.10 38.95
N ASP A 311 -21.24 5.00 37.96
CA ASP A 311 -22.17 6.08 37.68
C ASP A 311 -23.23 6.04 38.79
N ASP A 312 -23.09 7.03 39.67
CA ASP A 312 -23.90 7.50 40.79
C ASP A 312 -25.35 6.97 40.93
N GLU A 313 -25.69 6.55 42.16
CA GLU A 313 -27.06 6.37 42.68
C GLU A 313 -27.96 7.61 42.50
#